data_AF-A0A0D6ARB9-F1
#
_entry.id   AF-A0A0D6ARB9-F1
#
_cell.length_a   1.000
_cell.length_b   1.000
_cell.length_c   1.000
_cell.angle_alpha   90.00
_cell.angle_beta   90.00
_cell.angle_gamma   90.00
#
_symmetry.space_group_name_H-M   'P 1'
#
loop_
_entity.id
_entity.type
_entity.pdbx_description
1 polymer ?
#
loop_
_entity_poly.entity_id
_entity_poly.type
_entity_poly.pdbx_seq_one_letter_code
_entity_poly.pdbx_strand_id
1 'polypeptide(L)'
;MTEETKATETKKKPEVTDAKVAPAKKVKPPALEDKPFTEFMEQHFTPTLKTALEKQGLQDVKLDFKKAKIPVMGFESNPECWQVIGNLKTRQFSLYFLEENINGQKAFSCTTDDKKPSTIESFMIDERKASLDLMVLFTLKRLNGQKWLARN
;
A
#
# COMPACT_ATOMS: atom_id res chain seq x y z
N MET A 1 -42.54 -41.10 37.15
CA MET A 1 -41.56 -40.41 38.01
C MET A 1 -41.40 -39.00 37.48
N THR A 2 -42.24 -38.11 38.02
CA THR A 2 -42.24 -36.66 37.88
C THR A 2 -41.44 -36.05 39.03
N GLU A 3 -40.55 -35.11 38.74
CA GLU A 3 -40.03 -34.04 39.62
C GLU A 3 -39.41 -33.02 38.62
N GLU A 4 -39.97 -31.82 38.35
CA GLU A 4 -40.06 -30.60 39.19
C GLU A 4 -38.78 -30.31 39.97
N THR A 5 -38.23 -29.11 40.13
CA THR A 5 -38.49 -27.73 39.69
C THR A 5 -37.33 -26.92 40.31
N LYS A 6 -36.73 -25.93 39.61
CA LYS A 6 -36.45 -24.63 40.26
C LYS A 6 -36.24 -23.50 39.27
N ALA A 7 -37.25 -22.66 39.19
CA ALA A 7 -37.21 -21.33 38.61
C ALA A 7 -36.37 -20.36 39.46
N THR A 8 -35.79 -19.34 38.80
CA THR A 8 -35.82 -17.97 39.33
C THR A 8 -35.70 -16.97 38.17
N GLU A 9 -36.85 -16.38 37.85
CA GLU A 9 -37.06 -15.12 37.15
C GLU A 9 -36.54 -13.95 38.02
N THR A 10 -36.08 -12.84 37.42
CA THR A 10 -36.48 -11.44 37.77
C THR A 10 -35.80 -10.42 36.82
N LYS A 11 -36.64 -9.76 36.00
CA LYS A 11 -36.78 -8.31 35.68
C LYS A 11 -35.57 -7.38 35.93
N LYS A 12 -35.26 -6.32 35.16
CA LYS A 12 -36.14 -5.25 34.61
C LYS A 12 -35.29 -4.23 33.81
N LYS A 13 -35.95 -3.65 32.79
CA LYS A 13 -35.86 -2.29 32.22
C LYS A 13 -34.86 -1.94 31.10
N PRO A 14 -35.30 -1.05 30.18
CA PRO A 14 -34.80 -0.89 28.83
C PRO A 14 -33.90 0.34 28.70
N GLU A 15 -33.01 0.34 27.71
CA GLU A 15 -32.57 1.61 27.15
C GLU A 15 -32.16 1.48 25.68
N VAL A 16 -32.72 2.41 24.93
CA VAL A 16 -32.44 2.81 23.56
C VAL A 16 -30.94 2.83 23.29
N THR A 17 -30.51 2.20 22.20
CA THR A 17 -29.42 2.80 21.43
C THR A 17 -29.52 2.35 19.97
N ASP A 18 -29.94 3.30 19.15
CA ASP A 18 -29.49 3.53 17.79
C ASP A 18 -29.15 2.30 16.96
N ALA A 19 -30.02 2.04 15.98
CA ALA A 19 -29.67 1.32 14.78
C ALA A 19 -28.49 2.02 14.10
N LYS A 20 -27.28 1.74 14.57
CA LYS A 20 -26.03 2.11 13.92
C LYS A 20 -25.98 1.33 12.63
N VAL A 21 -26.47 1.96 11.58
CA VAL A 21 -26.27 1.61 10.18
C VAL A 21 -24.85 1.08 10.08
N ALA A 22 -24.74 -0.24 9.92
CA ALA A 22 -23.47 -0.91 9.72
C ALA A 22 -22.81 -0.17 8.55
N PRO A 23 -21.60 0.38 8.72
CA PRO A 23 -20.95 1.08 7.63
C PRO A 23 -20.88 0.08 6.50
N ALA A 24 -21.52 0.42 5.38
CA ALA A 24 -21.60 -0.38 4.19
C ALA A 24 -20.23 -1.03 3.99
N LYS A 25 -20.20 -2.37 4.06
CA LYS A 25 -19.04 -3.17 3.72
C LYS A 25 -18.54 -2.58 2.42
N LYS A 26 -17.46 -1.80 2.48
CA LYS A 26 -16.70 -1.40 1.30
C LYS A 26 -16.42 -2.72 0.63
N VAL A 27 -17.11 -2.94 -0.48
CA VAL A 27 -16.92 -4.09 -1.36
C VAL A 27 -15.43 -4.22 -1.46
N LYS A 28 -14.87 -5.29 -0.88
CA LYS A 28 -13.44 -5.60 -1.03
C LYS A 28 -13.19 -5.47 -2.52
N PRO A 29 -12.35 -4.53 -2.99
CA PRO A 29 -11.93 -4.59 -4.37
C PRO A 29 -11.44 -6.02 -4.59
N PRO A 30 -11.96 -6.72 -5.60
CA PRO A 30 -11.93 -8.17 -5.68
C PRO A 30 -10.51 -8.69 -5.57
N ALA A 31 -10.38 -9.97 -5.22
CA ALA A 31 -9.13 -10.74 -5.19
C ALA A 31 -8.28 -10.53 -6.46
N LEU A 32 -7.51 -9.45 -6.47
CA LEU A 32 -6.59 -9.05 -7.52
C LEU A 32 -5.18 -9.57 -7.25
N GLU A 33 -4.97 -10.08 -6.05
CA GLU A 33 -3.72 -10.68 -5.57
C GLU A 33 -3.50 -12.13 -6.05
N ASP A 34 -4.51 -12.76 -6.66
CA ASP A 34 -4.40 -14.11 -7.25
C ASP A 34 -3.84 -14.06 -8.69
N LYS A 35 -3.72 -12.86 -9.27
CA LYS A 35 -3.05 -12.67 -10.56
C LYS A 35 -1.54 -12.67 -10.37
N PRO A 36 -0.76 -13.05 -11.39
CA PRO A 36 0.69 -12.94 -11.32
C PRO A 36 1.08 -11.50 -10.95
N PHE A 37 1.99 -11.39 -9.97
CA PHE A 37 2.46 -10.14 -9.39
C PHE A 37 2.77 -9.07 -10.44
N THR A 38 3.37 -9.48 -11.56
CA THR A 38 3.73 -8.60 -12.68
C THR A 38 2.51 -7.97 -13.35
N GLU A 39 1.48 -8.75 -13.68
CA GLU A 39 0.24 -8.22 -14.26
C GLU A 39 -0.49 -7.30 -13.29
N PHE A 40 -0.52 -7.65 -12.01
CA PHE A 40 -1.10 -6.79 -10.98
C PHE A 40 -0.37 -5.43 -10.90
N MET A 41 0.96 -5.46 -10.95
CA MET A 41 1.77 -4.24 -10.93
C MET A 41 1.51 -3.36 -12.15
N GLU A 42 1.55 -3.95 -13.35
CA GLU A 42 1.42 -3.21 -14.61
C GLU A 42 -0.01 -2.75 -14.92
N GLN A 43 -1.01 -3.59 -14.66
CA GLN A 43 -2.40 -3.29 -15.05
C GLN A 43 -3.18 -2.55 -13.97
N HIS A 44 -2.78 -2.66 -12.70
CA HIS A 44 -3.56 -2.14 -11.60
C HIS A 44 -2.78 -1.18 -10.70
N PHE A 45 -1.59 -1.56 -10.24
CA PHE A 45 -0.81 -0.72 -9.33
C PHE A 45 -0.29 0.55 -10.01
N THR A 46 0.41 0.44 -11.14
CA THR A 46 0.98 1.60 -11.84
C THR A 46 -0.10 2.60 -12.30
N PRO A 47 -1.22 2.24 -12.96
CA PRO A 47 -2.22 3.24 -13.32
C PRO A 47 -2.89 3.86 -12.10
N THR A 48 -3.20 3.07 -11.06
CA THR A 48 -3.81 3.62 -9.84
C THR A 48 -2.87 4.59 -9.14
N LEU A 49 -1.59 4.22 -9.03
CA LEU A 49 -0.56 5.07 -8.44
C LEU A 49 -0.44 6.38 -9.23
N LYS A 50 -0.40 6.31 -10.57
CA LYS A 50 -0.33 7.50 -11.43
C LYS A 50 -1.50 8.44 -11.17
N THR A 51 -2.74 7.92 -11.23
CA THR A 51 -3.94 8.72 -10.96
C THR A 51 -3.95 9.28 -9.54
N ALA A 52 -3.48 8.52 -8.56
CA ALA A 52 -3.41 8.98 -7.18
C ALA A 52 -2.38 10.11 -6.99
N LEU A 53 -1.24 10.03 -7.66
CA LEU A 53 -0.20 11.07 -7.67
C LEU A 53 -0.69 12.34 -8.38
N GLU A 54 -1.34 12.20 -9.54
CA GLU A 54 -1.95 13.32 -10.27
C GLU A 54 -3.02 14.03 -9.43
N LYS A 55 -3.86 13.27 -8.71
CA LYS A 55 -4.85 13.83 -7.76
C LYS A 55 -4.23 14.62 -6.62
N GLN A 56 -2.99 14.31 -6.23
CA GLN A 56 -2.25 15.04 -5.21
C GLN A 56 -1.56 16.30 -5.75
N GLY A 57 -1.73 16.62 -7.04
CA GLY A 57 -1.17 17.82 -7.66
C GLY A 57 0.19 17.61 -8.32
N LEU A 58 0.68 16.37 -8.41
CA LEU A 58 1.88 16.05 -9.19
C LEU A 58 1.53 16.01 -10.68
N GLN A 59 2.12 16.91 -11.46
CA GLN A 59 1.96 16.94 -12.92
C GLN A 59 3.16 16.27 -13.59
N ASP A 60 2.91 15.49 -14.65
CA ASP A 60 3.93 14.77 -15.44
C ASP A 60 4.56 13.55 -14.71
N VAL A 61 3.72 12.74 -14.06
CA VAL A 61 4.17 11.50 -13.40
C VAL A 61 4.44 10.42 -14.46
N LYS A 62 5.69 9.98 -14.58
CA LYS A 62 6.08 8.82 -15.39
C LYS A 62 6.35 7.65 -14.46
N LEU A 63 5.66 6.53 -14.69
CA LEU A 63 5.86 5.31 -13.92
C LEU A 63 6.39 4.24 -14.86
N ASP A 64 7.53 3.65 -14.50
CA ASP A 64 8.18 2.56 -15.20
C ASP A 64 8.25 1.35 -14.28
N PHE A 65 7.79 0.20 -14.76
CA PHE A 65 7.94 -1.07 -14.08
C PHE A 65 8.94 -1.93 -14.83
N LYS A 66 10.04 -2.31 -14.18
CA LYS A 66 11.09 -3.13 -14.81
C LYS A 66 11.80 -4.00 -13.80
N LYS A 67 12.24 -5.17 -14.24
CA LYS A 67 13.14 -6.03 -13.47
C LYS A 67 14.57 -5.60 -13.73
N ALA A 68 15.29 -5.16 -12.68
CA ALA A 68 16.72 -4.91 -12.77
C ALA A 68 17.37 -4.96 -11.37
N LYS A 69 18.70 -4.83 -11.34
CA LYS A 69 19.43 -4.69 -10.09
C LYS A 69 19.17 -3.32 -9.46
N ILE A 70 19.17 -3.29 -8.13
CA ILE A 70 19.00 -2.09 -7.33
C ILE A 70 20.19 -1.14 -7.60
N PRO A 71 19.98 0.03 -8.21
CA PRO A 71 21.05 0.96 -8.60
C PRO A 71 21.50 1.83 -7.41
N VAL A 72 21.65 1.21 -6.23
CA VAL A 72 22.05 1.87 -4.98
C VAL A 72 23.39 1.28 -4.54
N MET A 73 24.33 2.16 -4.19
CA MET A 73 25.65 1.76 -3.70
C MET A 73 25.49 0.90 -2.44
N GLY A 74 26.10 -0.29 -2.43
CA GLY A 74 25.99 -1.27 -1.35
C GLY A 74 24.90 -2.35 -1.55
N PHE A 75 23.99 -2.17 -2.51
CA PHE A 75 22.99 -3.18 -2.89
C PHE A 75 23.26 -3.82 -4.25
N GLU A 76 24.39 -3.52 -4.89
CA GLU A 76 24.77 -4.03 -6.21
C GLU A 76 24.93 -5.57 -6.24
N SER A 77 25.21 -6.18 -5.08
CA SER A 77 25.28 -7.63 -4.91
C SER A 77 23.91 -8.31 -4.72
N ASN A 78 22.82 -7.55 -4.57
CA ASN A 78 21.49 -8.15 -4.47
C ASN A 78 21.03 -8.71 -5.83
N PRO A 79 20.19 -9.77 -5.81
CA PRO A 79 19.60 -10.31 -7.02
C PRO A 79 18.74 -9.26 -7.75
N GLU A 80 18.51 -9.52 -9.03
CA GLU A 80 17.59 -8.70 -9.84
C GLU A 80 16.19 -8.76 -9.24
N CYS A 81 15.63 -7.59 -8.99
CA CYS A 81 14.35 -7.44 -8.32
C CYS A 81 13.40 -6.62 -9.18
N TRP A 82 12.10 -6.74 -8.93
CA TRP A 82 11.13 -5.91 -9.63
C TRP A 82 11.15 -4.51 -9.04
N GLN A 83 11.22 -3.51 -9.92
CA GLN A 83 11.34 -2.11 -9.55
C GLN A 83 10.19 -1.32 -10.17
N VAL A 84 9.46 -0.56 -9.35
CA VAL A 84 8.57 0.49 -9.85
C VAL A 84 9.29 1.82 -9.65
N ILE A 85 9.65 2.47 -10.75
CA ILE A 85 10.31 3.76 -10.76
C ILE A 85 9.26 4.82 -11.11
N GLY A 86 9.10 5.82 -10.26
CA GLY A 86 8.26 6.97 -10.54
C GLY A 86 9.09 8.23 -10.68
N ASN A 87 9.12 8.80 -11.88
CA ASN A 87 9.79 10.06 -12.16
C ASN A 87 8.77 11.22 -12.10
N LEU A 88 9.13 12.26 -11.37
CA LEU A 88 8.36 13.44 -10.99
C LEU A 88 9.20 14.70 -11.27
N LYS A 89 9.48 14.99 -12.56
CA LYS A 89 10.28 16.13 -13.07
C LYS A 89 11.68 16.30 -12.46
N THR A 90 11.77 16.74 -11.21
CA THR A 90 13.03 16.94 -10.46
C THR A 90 13.22 15.93 -9.34
N ARG A 91 12.28 14.99 -9.19
CA ARG A 91 12.23 14.02 -8.10
C ARG A 91 11.95 12.64 -8.67
N GLN A 92 12.55 11.61 -8.10
CA GLN A 92 12.27 10.24 -8.52
C GLN A 92 12.13 9.36 -7.29
N PHE A 93 11.15 8.46 -7.29
CA PHE A 93 11.06 7.41 -6.30
C PHE A 93 11.20 6.04 -6.96
N SER A 94 11.59 5.05 -6.18
CA SER A 94 11.79 3.69 -6.62
C SER A 94 11.31 2.74 -5.53
N LEU A 95 10.38 1.86 -5.88
CA LEU A 95 9.91 0.78 -5.04
C LEU A 95 10.58 -0.50 -5.52
N TYR A 96 11.24 -1.21 -4.63
CA TYR A 96 11.91 -2.47 -4.90
C TYR A 96 11.11 -3.60 -4.28
N PHE A 97 10.87 -4.65 -5.05
CA PHE A 97 10.20 -5.87 -4.64
C PHE A 97 11.20 -7.01 -4.76
N LEU A 98 11.76 -7.41 -3.62
CA LEU A 98 12.79 -8.46 -3.54
C LEU A 98 12.22 -9.82 -3.92
N GLU A 99 10.93 -10.01 -3.67
CA GLU A 99 10.18 -11.20 -4.05
C GLU A 99 9.15 -10.82 -5.11
N GLU A 100 8.79 -11.76 -5.98
CA GLU A 100 7.69 -11.63 -6.95
C GLU A 100 6.32 -11.74 -6.24
N ASN A 101 6.22 -11.12 -5.06
CA ASN A 101 5.07 -11.15 -4.17
C ASN A 101 4.86 -9.76 -3.57
N ILE A 102 3.62 -9.27 -3.64
CA ILE A 102 3.23 -7.99 -3.05
C ILE A 102 3.34 -8.00 -1.53
N ASN A 103 3.27 -9.16 -0.87
CA ASN A 103 3.40 -9.33 0.57
C ASN A 103 4.83 -9.55 1.05
N GLY A 104 5.76 -9.77 0.11
CA GLY A 104 7.16 -10.02 0.41
C GLY A 104 7.91 -8.78 0.89
N GLN A 105 9.23 -8.92 1.02
CA GLN A 105 10.08 -7.80 1.39
C GLN A 105 10.09 -6.71 0.31
N LYS A 106 9.74 -5.50 0.74
CA LYS A 106 9.69 -4.31 -0.10
C LYS A 106 10.61 -3.25 0.46
N ALA A 107 11.25 -2.54 -0.46
CA ALA A 107 12.09 -1.42 -0.13
C ALA A 107 11.64 -0.20 -0.93
N PHE A 108 11.89 0.98 -0.39
CA PHE A 108 11.55 2.25 -1.00
C PHE A 108 12.79 3.13 -1.02
N SER A 109 12.96 3.85 -2.11
CA SER A 109 13.96 4.89 -2.22
C SER A 109 13.34 6.12 -2.87
N CYS A 110 13.83 7.28 -2.45
CA CYS A 110 13.44 8.56 -3.02
C CYS A 110 14.68 9.41 -3.25
N THR A 111 14.71 10.10 -4.38
CA THR A 111 15.79 10.98 -4.79
C THR A 111 15.23 12.30 -5.28
N THR A 112 16.02 13.34 -5.09
CA THR A 112 15.76 14.68 -5.63
C THR A 112 16.96 15.05 -6.50
N ASP A 113 16.74 15.85 -7.54
CA ASP A 113 17.75 16.35 -8.49
C ASP A 113 18.39 15.28 -9.40
N ASP A 114 17.63 14.28 -9.84
CA ASP A 114 18.08 13.21 -10.77
C ASP A 114 19.36 12.46 -10.34
N LYS A 115 19.71 12.55 -9.05
CA LYS A 115 20.84 11.82 -8.48
C LYS A 115 20.49 10.35 -8.26
N LYS A 116 21.52 9.50 -8.32
CA LYS A 116 21.39 8.07 -8.00
C LYS A 116 20.83 7.89 -6.59
N PRO A 117 19.88 6.97 -6.40
CA PRO A 117 19.36 6.65 -5.09
C PRO A 117 20.52 6.20 -4.19
N SER A 118 20.67 6.90 -3.07
CA SER A 118 21.74 6.65 -2.09
C SER A 118 21.21 6.00 -0.83
N THR A 119 19.89 6.03 -0.60
CA THR A 119 19.25 5.51 0.60
C THR A 119 18.12 4.56 0.21
N ILE A 120 18.08 3.41 0.86
CA ILE A 120 16.97 2.47 0.81
C ILE A 120 16.33 2.43 2.18
N GLU A 121 15.02 2.64 2.20
CA GLU A 121 14.17 2.54 3.36
C GLU A 121 13.28 1.29 3.26
N SER A 122 12.88 0.76 4.41
CA SER A 122 11.90 -0.32 4.47
C SER A 122 10.49 0.19 4.12
N PHE A 123 9.75 -0.56 3.30
CA PHE A 123 8.41 -0.20 2.84
C PHE A 123 7.36 -1.23 3.26
N MET A 124 6.31 -0.80 3.98
CA MET A 124 5.22 -1.68 4.46
C MET A 124 5.71 -2.95 5.17
N ILE A 125 6.69 -2.83 6.08
CA ILE A 125 7.20 -3.99 6.83
C ILE A 125 6.29 -4.43 7.99
N ASP A 126 5.45 -3.53 8.49
CA ASP A 126 4.51 -3.83 9.59
C ASP A 126 3.24 -4.53 9.07
N GLU A 127 3.01 -4.44 7.76
CA GLU A 127 1.74 -4.86 7.18
C GLU A 127 1.75 -6.34 6.83
N ARG A 128 0.96 -7.12 7.58
CA ARG A 128 0.80 -8.55 7.32
C ARG A 128 0.21 -8.87 5.94
N LYS A 129 -0.56 -7.93 5.36
CA LYS A 129 -1.17 -8.06 4.03
C LYS A 129 -1.10 -6.73 3.30
N ALA A 130 -0.53 -6.74 2.11
CA ALA A 130 -0.41 -5.59 1.25
C ALA A 130 -1.46 -5.62 0.15
N SER A 131 -2.40 -4.69 0.20
CA SER A 131 -3.40 -4.50 -0.86
C SER A 131 -3.03 -3.32 -1.77
N LEU A 132 -3.63 -3.26 -2.95
CA LEU A 132 -3.46 -2.16 -3.91
C LEU A 132 -3.62 -0.78 -3.25
N ASP A 133 -4.74 -0.60 -2.54
CA ASP A 133 -5.08 0.68 -1.89
C ASP A 133 -4.08 1.01 -0.78
N LEU A 134 -3.67 0.03 0.02
CA LEU A 134 -2.65 0.23 1.05
C LEU A 134 -1.32 0.64 0.43
N MET A 135 -0.86 -0.05 -0.62
CA MET A 135 0.40 0.29 -1.26
C MET A 135 0.38 1.73 -1.79
N VAL A 136 -0.68 2.11 -2.51
CA VAL A 136 -0.84 3.48 -3.01
C VAL A 136 -0.88 4.48 -1.85
N LEU A 137 -1.67 4.21 -0.81
CA LEU A 137 -1.76 5.07 0.38
C LEU A 137 -0.40 5.25 1.06
N PHE A 138 0.36 4.18 1.26
CA PHE A 138 1.67 4.24 1.90
C PHE A 138 2.70 4.95 1.03
N THR A 139 2.68 4.75 -0.29
CA THR A 139 3.52 5.51 -1.21
C THR A 139 3.18 7.00 -1.12
N LEU A 140 1.90 7.37 -1.16
CA LEU A 140 1.48 8.77 -0.98
C LEU A 140 1.92 9.33 0.38
N LYS A 141 1.75 8.58 1.47
CA LYS A 141 2.20 8.99 2.82
C LYS A 141 3.70 9.25 2.85
N ARG A 142 4.51 8.37 2.22
CA ARG A 142 5.97 8.53 2.14
C ARG A 142 6.35 9.78 1.34
N LEU A 143 5.73 9.98 0.17
CA LEU A 143 5.95 11.17 -0.65
C LEU A 143 5.51 12.45 0.06
N ASN A 144 4.42 12.40 0.83
CA ASN A 144 3.99 13.52 1.65
C ASN A 144 4.98 13.79 2.81
N GLY A 145 5.49 12.75 3.45
CA GLY A 145 6.52 12.86 4.49
C GLY A 145 7.80 13.53 3.98
N GLN A 146 8.13 13.31 2.70
CA GLN A 146 9.24 13.99 2.01
C GLN A 146 8.91 15.44 1.57
N LYS A 147 7.69 15.93 1.82
CA LYS A 147 7.15 17.23 1.37
C LYS A 147 7.09 17.36 -0.15
N TRP A 148 6.65 16.32 -0.85
CA TRP A 148 6.51 16.32 -2.32
C TRP A 148 5.09 16.65 -2.79
N LEU A 149 4.07 16.39 -1.97
CA LEU A 149 2.66 16.51 -2.33
C LEU A 149 1.99 17.80 -1.83
N ALA A 150 2.49 18.39 -0.75
CA ALA A 150 1.92 19.60 -0.17
C ALA A 150 3.01 20.63 0.18
N ARG A 151 2.69 21.89 -0.10
CA ARG A 151 3.40 23.07 0.41
C ARG A 151 2.95 23.27 1.87
N ASN A 152 3.50 22.47 2.78
CA ASN A 152 3.38 22.71 4.23
C ASN A 152 4.31 23.83 4.66
#